data_AF-A0A951EWY9-F1
#
_entry.id   AF-A0A951EWY9-F1
#
_cell.length_a   1.000
_cell.length_b   1.000
_cell.length_c   1.000
_cell.angle_alpha   90.00
_cell.angle_beta   90.00
_cell.angle_gamma   90.00
#
_symmetry.space_group_name_H-M   'P 1'
#
loop_
_entity.id
_entity.type
_entity.pdbx_description
1 polymer ?
#
loop_
_entity_poly.entity_id
_entity_poly.type
_entity_poly.pdbx_seq_one_letter_code
_entity_poly.pdbx_strand_id
1 'polypeptide(L)'
;MGGGGFDPARDIVAITVNRWPHGYAYTYNTLYEPAEWVYTSSNNRPRVTARQPFGSITVANSDVAASPHTDAAFLEAHRAVEKILERRTWPLL
;
A
#
# COMPACT_ATOMS: atom_id res chain seq x y z
N MET A 1 28.73 -14.46 -8.99
CA MET A 1 29.71 -13.38 -9.26
C MET A 1 31.15 -13.89 -9.36
N GLY A 2 31.51 -15.09 -8.86
CA GLY A 2 32.57 -15.90 -9.48
C GLY A 2 32.03 -16.72 -10.66
N GLY A 3 32.86 -17.58 -11.27
CA GLY A 3 32.50 -18.65 -12.25
C GLY A 3 31.87 -18.24 -13.60
N GLY A 4 31.11 -17.15 -13.64
CA GLY A 4 30.33 -16.69 -14.79
C GLY A 4 30.92 -15.51 -15.56
N GLY A 5 32.19 -15.14 -15.32
CA GLY A 5 32.91 -14.17 -16.16
C GLY A 5 32.52 -12.70 -16.02
N PHE A 6 31.76 -12.31 -15.00
CA PHE A 6 31.47 -10.89 -14.72
C PHE A 6 32.70 -10.19 -14.11
N ASP A 7 33.18 -9.14 -14.77
CA ASP A 7 34.25 -8.25 -14.29
C ASP A 7 33.63 -6.88 -13.94
N PRO A 8 33.44 -6.54 -12.65
CA PRO A 8 32.82 -5.28 -12.25
C PRO A 8 33.53 -4.03 -12.79
N ALA A 9 34.85 -4.09 -13.01
CA ALA A 9 35.63 -2.94 -13.48
C ALA A 9 35.40 -2.66 -14.98
N ARG A 10 35.03 -3.69 -15.74
CA ARG A 10 34.76 -3.61 -17.18
C ARG A 10 33.27 -3.54 -17.52
N ASP A 11 32.43 -4.27 -16.77
CA ASP A 11 31.06 -4.59 -17.17
C ASP A 11 29.99 -3.64 -16.59
N ILE A 12 30.34 -2.83 -15.58
CA ILE A 12 29.44 -1.79 -15.04
C ILE A 12 29.58 -0.51 -15.86
N VAL A 13 28.56 -0.18 -16.65
CA VAL A 13 28.53 1.05 -17.47
C VAL A 13 28.11 2.28 -16.65
N ALA A 14 27.21 2.10 -15.68
CA ALA A 14 26.75 3.17 -14.81
C ALA A 14 26.15 2.62 -13.51
N ILE A 15 26.14 3.46 -12.47
CA ILE A 15 25.45 3.22 -11.21
C ILE A 15 24.53 4.40 -10.94
N THR A 16 23.26 4.12 -10.67
CA THR A 16 22.29 5.14 -10.21
C THR A 16 21.79 4.74 -8.83
N VAL A 17 21.78 5.69 -7.91
CA VAL A 17 21.29 5.49 -6.54
C VAL A 17 20.12 6.43 -6.29
N ASN A 18 18.98 5.87 -5.90
CA ASN A 18 17.80 6.64 -5.51
C ASN A 18 17.45 6.31 -4.06
N ARG A 19 17.22 7.34 -3.25
CA ARG A 19 16.75 7.17 -1.87
C ARG A 19 15.32 7.68 -1.75
N TRP A 20 14.42 6.77 -1.38
CA TRP A 20 13.00 7.06 -1.16
C TRP A 20 12.68 6.84 0.32
N PRO A 21 12.65 7.89 1.16
CA PRO A 21 12.41 7.74 2.60
C PRO A 21 11.06 7.08 2.93
N HIS A 22 10.08 7.25 2.05
CA HIS A 22 8.75 6.65 2.11
C HIS A 22 8.46 5.86 0.83
N GLY A 23 9.38 4.96 0.44
CA GLY A 23 9.27 4.18 -0.79
C GLY A 23 8.28 3.02 -0.75
N TYR A 24 7.86 2.61 0.44
CA TYR A 24 6.93 1.50 0.64
C TYR A 24 5.81 1.92 1.58
N ALA A 25 4.59 1.53 1.22
CA ALA A 25 3.49 1.53 2.17
C ALA A 25 3.75 0.48 3.25
N TYR A 26 3.17 0.73 4.42
CA TYR A 26 3.15 -0.24 5.51
C TYR A 26 2.52 -1.57 5.08
N THR A 27 2.98 -2.69 5.66
CA THR A 27 2.41 -4.03 5.46
C THR A 27 2.46 -4.80 6.77
N TYR A 28 1.45 -5.64 7.00
CA TYR A 28 1.33 -6.38 8.25
C TYR A 28 2.47 -7.39 8.46
N ASN A 29 2.96 -7.52 9.68
CA ASN A 29 4.00 -8.49 10.06
C ASN A 29 3.79 -9.06 11.46
N THR A 30 3.88 -10.38 11.62
CA THR A 30 3.63 -11.07 12.90
C THR A 30 4.65 -10.77 13.99
N LEU A 31 5.80 -10.18 13.64
CA LEU A 31 6.82 -9.80 14.62
C LEU A 31 6.33 -8.71 15.60
N TYR A 32 5.46 -7.81 15.14
CA TYR A 32 5.02 -6.65 15.92
C TYR A 32 3.50 -6.53 16.03
N GLU A 33 2.76 -7.45 15.40
CA GLU A 33 1.33 -7.27 15.17
C GLU A 33 0.54 -8.55 15.42
N PRO A 34 -0.76 -8.42 15.77
CA PRO A 34 -1.62 -9.57 15.95
C PRO A 34 -1.60 -10.48 14.71
N ALA A 35 -1.39 -11.78 14.94
CA ALA A 35 -1.44 -12.80 13.88
C ALA A 35 -2.76 -12.76 13.10
N GLU A 36 -3.86 -12.42 13.76
CA GLU A 36 -5.17 -12.19 13.12
C GLU A 36 -5.07 -11.15 11.98
N TRP A 37 -4.40 -10.02 12.22
CA TRP A 37 -4.24 -8.96 11.21
C TRP A 37 -3.38 -9.41 10.05
N VAL A 38 -2.40 -10.27 10.27
CA VAL A 38 -1.50 -10.72 9.20
C VAL A 38 -2.16 -11.78 8.34
N TYR A 39 -2.84 -12.76 8.95
CA TYR A 39 -3.33 -13.95 8.26
C TYR A 39 -4.78 -13.88 7.79
N THR A 40 -5.55 -12.86 8.20
CA THR A 40 -6.99 -12.78 7.88
C THR A 40 -7.40 -11.38 7.44
N SER A 41 -8.50 -11.25 6.71
CA SER A 41 -9.06 -9.94 6.32
C SER A 41 -9.98 -9.31 7.37
N SER A 42 -9.57 -9.34 8.64
CA SER A 42 -10.39 -8.85 9.75
C SER A 42 -10.72 -7.35 9.64
N ASN A 43 -11.92 -6.97 10.08
CA ASN A 43 -12.39 -5.58 10.06
C ASN A 43 -11.81 -4.72 11.20
N ASN A 44 -11.17 -5.34 12.20
CA ASN A 44 -10.52 -4.64 13.32
C ASN A 44 -9.13 -4.09 12.96
N ARG A 45 -8.64 -4.32 11.73
CA ARG A 45 -7.35 -3.82 11.26
C ARG A 45 -7.34 -2.28 11.25
N PRO A 46 -6.26 -1.62 11.72
CA PRO A 46 -6.20 -0.15 11.81
C PRO A 46 -6.52 0.57 10.49
N ARG A 47 -6.07 0.03 9.35
CA ARG A 47 -6.34 0.60 8.02
C ARG A 47 -7.84 0.66 7.70
N VAL A 48 -8.63 -0.30 8.20
CA VAL A 48 -10.07 -0.39 7.92
C VAL A 48 -10.83 0.75 8.61
N THR A 49 -10.42 1.07 9.83
CA THR A 49 -10.93 2.25 10.56
C THR A 49 -10.40 3.54 9.96
N ALA A 50 -9.09 3.63 9.71
CA ALA A 50 -8.44 4.85 9.21
C ALA A 50 -8.93 5.28 7.82
N ARG A 51 -9.39 4.35 6.99
CA ARG A 51 -9.87 4.64 5.63
C ARG A 51 -11.33 5.02 5.51
N GLN A 52 -12.06 5.03 6.64
CA GLN A 52 -13.43 5.52 6.61
C GLN A 52 -13.44 7.00 6.21
N PRO A 53 -14.44 7.44 5.41
CA PRO A 53 -14.54 8.83 5.01
C PRO A 53 -14.67 9.77 6.22
N PHE A 54 -14.05 10.94 6.13
CA PHE A 54 -14.17 12.00 7.14
C PHE A 54 -14.74 13.27 6.50
N GLY A 55 -15.98 13.62 6.83
CA GLY A 55 -16.69 14.70 6.15
C GLY A 55 -16.77 14.44 4.64
N SER A 56 -16.21 15.35 3.84
CA SER A 56 -16.13 15.21 2.37
C SER A 56 -14.82 14.57 1.87
N ILE A 57 -13.99 14.04 2.77
CA ILE A 57 -12.66 13.50 2.45
C ILE A 57 -12.71 11.96 2.43
N THR A 58 -12.16 11.36 1.38
CA THR A 58 -11.94 9.91 1.26
C THR A 58 -10.48 9.65 0.87
N VAL A 59 -9.80 8.76 1.58
CA VAL A 59 -8.39 8.39 1.31
C VAL A 59 -8.34 7.19 0.35
N ALA A 60 -7.39 7.22 -0.60
CA ALA A 60 -7.43 6.40 -1.82
C ALA A 60 -6.07 5.83 -2.27
N ASN A 61 -5.03 5.89 -1.43
CA ASN A 61 -3.69 5.42 -1.79
C ASN A 61 -3.45 3.96 -1.37
N SER A 62 -2.24 3.46 -1.61
CA SER A 62 -1.85 2.09 -1.27
C SER A 62 -1.65 1.86 0.25
N ASP A 63 -1.33 2.89 1.03
CA ASP A 63 -1.28 2.81 2.51
C ASP A 63 -2.63 2.40 3.11
N VAL A 64 -3.72 2.80 2.47
CA VAL A 64 -5.08 2.39 2.85
C VAL A 64 -5.31 0.86 2.71
N ALA A 65 -4.57 0.23 1.81
CA ALA A 65 -4.58 -1.22 1.64
C ALA A 65 -3.59 -1.95 2.57
N ALA A 66 -2.68 -1.22 3.24
CA ALA A 66 -1.49 -1.78 3.88
C ALA A 66 -0.70 -2.71 2.93
N SER A 67 -0.47 -2.22 1.71
CA SER A 67 0.21 -2.94 0.65
C SER A 67 0.99 -1.97 -0.23
N PRO A 68 2.26 -2.21 -0.56
CA PRO A 68 3.06 -1.33 -1.41
C PRO A 68 2.80 -1.54 -2.90
N HIS A 69 1.88 -2.42 -3.27
CA HIS A 69 1.69 -2.83 -4.65
C HIS A 69 0.83 -1.83 -5.44
N THR A 70 1.15 -1.68 -6.72
CA THR A 70 0.46 -0.74 -7.62
C THR A 70 -1.01 -1.08 -7.82
N ASP A 71 -1.35 -2.37 -7.91
CA ASP A 71 -2.73 -2.84 -8.00
C ASP A 71 -3.54 -2.44 -6.76
N ALA A 72 -2.94 -2.50 -5.56
CA ALA A 72 -3.59 -2.03 -4.33
C ALA A 72 -3.91 -0.54 -4.39
N ALA A 73 -3.03 0.29 -4.95
CA ALA A 73 -3.31 1.72 -5.16
C ALA A 73 -4.51 1.93 -6.08
N PHE A 74 -4.60 1.19 -7.18
CA PHE A 74 -5.71 1.31 -8.12
C PHE A 74 -7.03 0.82 -7.53
N LEU A 75 -7.02 -0.28 -6.78
CA LEU A 75 -8.21 -0.80 -6.11
C LEU A 75 -8.71 0.15 -5.02
N GLU A 76 -7.82 0.77 -4.26
CA GLU A 76 -8.21 1.75 -3.24
C GLU A 76 -8.71 3.07 -3.85
N ALA A 77 -8.19 3.47 -5.01
CA ALA A 77 -8.75 4.56 -5.80
C ALA A 77 -10.16 4.25 -6.29
N HIS A 78 -10.39 3.06 -6.84
CA HIS A 78 -11.71 2.62 -7.26
C HIS A 78 -12.71 2.59 -6.10
N ARG A 79 -12.37 1.92 -4.99
CA ARG A 79 -13.18 1.88 -3.78
C ARG A 79 -13.52 3.29 -3.27
N ALA A 80 -12.55 4.20 -3.27
CA ALA A 80 -12.79 5.55 -2.78
C ALA A 80 -13.84 6.30 -3.60
N VAL A 81 -13.83 6.13 -4.92
CA VAL A 81 -14.85 6.69 -5.82
C VAL A 81 -16.22 6.07 -5.55
N GLU A 82 -16.30 4.74 -5.46
CA GLU A 82 -17.54 4.03 -5.11
C GLU A 82 -18.10 4.57 -3.78
N LYS A 83 -17.25 4.74 -2.77
CA LYS A 83 -17.69 5.24 -1.46
C LYS A 83 -18.22 6.67 -1.50
N ILE A 84 -17.68 7.51 -2.37
CA ILE A 84 -18.20 8.86 -2.60
C ILE A 84 -19.58 8.80 -3.27
N LEU A 85 -19.73 7.95 -4.29
CA LEU A 85 -21.01 7.79 -5.00
C LEU A 85 -22.10 7.26 -4.06
N GLU A 86 -21.78 6.26 -3.23
CA GLU A 86 -22.68 5.75 -2.18
C GLU A 86 -23.17 6.88 -1.26
N ARG A 87 -22.24 7.63 -0.65
CA ARG A 87 -22.60 8.68 0.33
C ARG A 87 -23.34 9.86 -0.27
N ARG A 88 -23.11 10.18 -1.56
CA ARG A 88 -23.85 11.23 -2.26
C ARG A 88 -25.26 10.79 -2.63
N THR A 89 -25.42 9.53 -3.02
CA THR A 89 -26.70 9.01 -3.48
C THR A 89 -27.60 8.63 -2.29
N TRP A 90 -27.02 8.21 -1.16
CA TRP A 90 -27.73 7.90 0.09
C TRP A 90 -27.14 8.67 1.28
N PRO A 91 -27.41 9.98 1.42
CA PRO A 91 -26.77 10.83 2.43
C PRO A 91 -27.24 10.61 3.87
N LEU A 92 -28.25 9.75 4.10
CA LEU A 92 -28.90 9.53 5.41
C LEU A 92 -28.69 8.11 5.99
N LEU A 93 -27.86 7.28 5.33
CA LEU A 93 -27.37 5.99 5.84
C LEU A 93 -25.87 6.09 6.13
#